data_AF-A0A3C0STG0-F1
#
_entry.id   AF-A0A3C0STG0-F1
#
_cell.length_a   1.000
_cell.length_b   1.000
_cell.length_c   1.000
_cell.angle_alpha   90.00
_cell.angle_beta   90.00
_cell.angle_gamma   90.00
#
_symmetry.space_group_name_H-M   'P 1'
#
loop_
_entity.id
_entity.type
_entity.pdbx_description
1 polymer ?
#
loop_
_entity_poly.entity_id
_entity_poly.type
_entity_poly.pdbx_seq_one_letter_code
_entity_poly.pdbx_strand_id
1 'polypeptide(L)' 'MPDIIACVNGHFVAIEVKGPSGHASELQKRNVRLIQESKGYAYIVYPKDFEKLKKELIELCKS' A
#
# COMPACT_ATOMS: atom_id res chain seq x y z
N MET A 1 -7.78 -2.42 -9.28
CA MET A 1 -8.09 -2.64 -7.86
C MET A 1 -6.81 -3.12 -7.20
N PRO A 2 -6.42 -2.58 -6.03
CA PRO A 2 -5.23 -3.06 -5.31
C PRO A 2 -5.33 -4.55 -5.00
N ASP A 3 -4.20 -5.26 -4.97
CA ASP A 3 -4.16 -6.71 -4.71
C ASP A 3 -4.62 -7.07 -3.29
N ILE A 4 -4.30 -6.21 -2.31
CA ILE A 4 -4.68 -6.38 -0.91
C ILE A 4 -5.37 -5.11 -0.43
N ILE A 5 -6.50 -5.28 0.25
CA ILE A 5 -7.22 -4.23 0.94
C ILE A 5 -7.42 -4.70 2.39
N ALA A 6 -7.15 -3.81 3.34
CA ALA A 6 -7.23 -4.09 4.77
C ALA A 6 -7.78 -2.90 5.54
N CYS A 7 -8.35 -3.18 6.70
CA CYS A 7 -8.59 -2.20 7.75
C CYS A 7 -7.57 -2.47 8.86
N VAL A 8 -6.71 -1.49 9.17
CA VAL A 8 -5.69 -1.60 10.21
C VAL A 8 -5.93 -0.49 11.21
N ASN A 9 -6.30 -0.85 12.44
CA ASN A 9 -6.60 0.11 13.51
C ASN A 9 -7.62 1.20 13.09
N GLY A 10 -8.66 0.81 12.34
CA GLY A 10 -9.67 1.76 11.84
C GLY A 10 -9.25 2.55 10.60
N HIS A 11 -8.02 2.40 10.11
CA HIS A 11 -7.55 3.04 8.89
C HIS A 11 -7.70 2.13 7.66
N PHE A 12 -8.11 2.72 6.54
CA PHE A 12 -8.10 2.05 5.24
C PHE A 12 -6.66 1.88 4.73
N VAL A 13 -6.29 0.65 4.38
CA VAL A 13 -4.97 0.29 3.84
C VAL A 13 -5.15 -0.48 2.53
N ALA A 14 -4.41 -0.09 1.49
CA ALA A 14 -4.35 -0.77 0.21
C ALA A 14 -2.90 -1.07 -0.20
N ILE A 15 -2.64 -2.27 -0.71
CA ILE A 15 -1.30 -2.69 -1.11
C ILE A 15 -1.38 -3.32 -2.50
N GLU A 16 -0.59 -2.79 -3.42
CA GLU A 16 -0.37 -3.30 -4.76
C GLU A 16 1.01 -3.97 -4.79
N VAL A 17 1.06 -5.28 -5.03
CA VAL A 17 2.28 -6.08 -4.93
C VAL A 17 2.89 -6.26 -6.33
N LYS A 18 4.20 -6.07 -6.44
CA LYS A 18 4.96 -6.32 -7.67
C LYS A 18 6.09 -7.32 -7.42
N GLY A 19 6.39 -8.11 -8.45
CA GLY A 19 7.62 -8.90 -8.49
C GLY A 19 8.86 -8.01 -8.68
N PRO A 20 10.09 -8.56 -8.55
CA PRO A 20 11.33 -7.79 -8.65
C PRO A 20 11.47 -6.93 -9.91
N SER A 21 10.93 -7.40 -11.04
CA SER A 21 10.90 -6.72 -12.34
C SER A 21 9.50 -6.22 -12.75
N GLY A 22 8.54 -6.26 -11.82
CA GLY A 22 7.16 -5.84 -12.06
C GLY A 22 7.04 -4.31 -12.20
N HIS A 23 6.13 -3.87 -13.05
CA HIS A 23 5.86 -2.43 -13.23
C HIS A 23 4.40 -2.14 -12.88
N ALA A 24 4.18 -1.10 -12.09
CA ALA A 24 2.83 -0.58 -11.88
C ALA A 24 2.37 0.19 -13.12
N SER A 25 1.18 -0.16 -13.62
CA SER A 25 0.50 0.61 -14.66
C SER A 25 0.16 2.01 -14.18
N GLU A 26 -0.04 2.95 -15.12
CA GLU A 26 -0.49 4.30 -14.79
C GLU A 26 -1.83 4.31 -14.04
N LEU A 27 -2.72 3.37 -14.35
CA LEU A 27 -3.97 3.20 -13.61
C LEU A 27 -3.75 2.76 -12.16
N GLN A 28 -2.82 1.83 -11.90
CA GLN A 28 -2.45 1.42 -10.54
C GLN A 28 -1.85 2.58 -9.76
N LYS A 29 -0.91 3.33 -10.36
CA LYS A 29 -0.32 4.54 -9.76
C LYS A 29 -1.39 5.59 -9.43
N ARG A 30 -2.30 5.86 -10.37
CA ARG A 30 -3.43 6.78 -10.17
C ARG A 30 -4.32 6.34 -9.01
N ASN A 31 -4.65 5.06 -8.91
CA ASN A 31 -5.50 4.56 -7.83
C ASN A 31 -4.83 4.70 -6.47
N VAL A 32 -3.53 4.37 -6.36
CA VAL A 32 -2.77 4.57 -5.12
C VAL A 32 -2.75 6.04 -4.72
N ARG A 33 -2.49 6.95 -5.67
CA ARG A 33 -2.52 8.39 -5.43
C ARG A 33 -3.89 8.87 -4.92
N LEU A 34 -4.99 8.44 -5.53
CA LEU A 34 -6.33 8.84 -5.10
C LEU A 34 -6.68 8.36 -3.69
N ILE A 35 -6.23 7.16 -3.30
CA ILE A 35 -6.41 6.66 -1.93
C ILE A 35 -5.63 7.53 -0.94
N GLN A 36 -4.38 7.85 -1.27
CA GLN A 36 -3.55 8.74 -0.44
C GLN A 36 -4.15 10.14 -0.30
N GLU A 37 -4.64 10.73 -1.39
CA GLU A 37 -5.35 12.02 -1.40
C GLU A 37 -6.65 11.97 -0.56
N SER A 38 -7.27 10.80 -0.45
CA SER A 38 -8.43 10.54 0.40
C SER A 38 -8.08 10.20 1.85
N LYS A 39 -6.82 10.39 2.27
CA LYS A 39 -6.29 10.09 3.61
C LYS A 39 -6.25 8.59 3.97
N GLY A 40 -6.37 7.69 2.99
CA GLY A 40 -6.09 6.27 3.17
C GLY A 40 -4.61 5.95 2.98
N TYR A 41 -4.15 4.84 3.53
CA TYR A 41 -2.80 4.34 3.31
C TYR A 41 -2.79 3.48 2.05
N ALA A 42 -1.93 3.80 1.09
CA ALA A 42 -1.78 2.99 -0.11
C ALA A 42 -0.32 2.87 -0.56
N TYR A 43 0.06 1.68 -0.99
CA TYR A 43 1.43 1.33 -1.32
C TYR A 43 1.52 0.55 -2.63
N ILE A 44 2.56 0.83 -3.42
CA ILE A 44 3.08 -0.10 -4.43
C ILE A 44 4.36 -0.67 -3.83
N VAL A 45 4.44 -1.99 -3.65
CA VAL A 45 5.54 -2.64 -2.96
C VAL A 45 6.20 -3.73 -3.80
N TYR A 46 7.51 -3.83 -3.64
CA TYR A 46 8.35 -4.88 -4.19
C TYR A 46 8.88 -5.76 -3.05
N PRO A 47 9.48 -6.94 -3.32
CA PRO A 47 10.01 -7.79 -2.26
C PRO A 47 11.01 -7.09 -1.34
N LYS A 48 11.82 -6.17 -1.89
CA LYS A 48 12.78 -5.35 -1.15
C LYS A 48 12.12 -4.37 -0.14
N ASP A 49 10.86 -4.04 -0.33
CA ASP A 49 10.13 -3.06 0.49
C ASP A 49 9.43 -3.71 1.69
N PHE A 50 9.46 -5.05 1.81
CA PHE A 50 8.71 -5.78 2.82
C PHE A 50 9.01 -5.32 4.25
N GLU A 51 10.29 -5.19 4.61
CA GLU A 51 10.68 -4.76 5.96
C GLU A 51 10.23 -3.33 6.28
N LYS A 52 10.21 -2.45 5.26
CA LYS A 52 9.69 -1.09 5.43
C LYS A 52 8.17 -1.11 5.63
N LEU A 53 7.44 -1.79 4.75
CA LEU A 53 5.98 -1.94 4.84
C LEU A 53 5.57 -2.51 6.20
N LYS A 54 6.24 -3.58 6.64
CA LYS A 54 5.98 -4.20 7.95
C LYS A 54 6.12 -3.22 9.11
N LYS A 55 7.19 -2.41 9.12
CA LYS A 55 7.40 -1.40 10.16
C LYS A 55 6.30 -0.34 10.16
N GLU A 56 5.94 0.16 8.98
CA GLU A 56 4.88 1.16 8.84
C GLU A 56 3.51 0.63 9.31
N LEU A 57 3.17 -0.61 8.95
CA LEU A 57 1.92 -1.24 9.40
C LEU A 57 1.90 -1.53 10.90
N ILE A 58 3.03 -1.95 11.49
CA ILE A 58 3.14 -2.15 12.95
C ILE A 58 2.96 -0.81 13.68
N GLU A 59 3.50 0.28 13.14
CA GLU A 59 3.33 1.59 13.74
C GLU A 59 1.89 2.08 13.61
N LEU A 60 1.25 1.83 12.47
CA LEU A 60 -0.17 2.12 12.27
C LEU A 60 -1.06 1.38 13.28
N CYS A 61 -0.70 0.17 13.71
CA CYS A 61 -1.44 -0.55 14.75
C CYS A 61 -1.45 0.16 16.13
N LYS A 62 -0.59 1.15 16.35
CA LYS A 62 -0.48 1.88 17.63
C LYS A 62 -1.06 3.30 17.59
N SER A 63 -1.59 3.71 16.43
CA SER A 63 -2.09 5.07 16.19
C SER A 63 -3.44 5.36 16.85
#